data_AF-A0A0Q9R1J1-F1
#
_entry.id   AF-A0A0Q9R1J1-F1
#
_cell.length_a   1.000
_cell.length_b   1.000
_cell.length_c   1.000
_cell.angle_alpha   90.00
_cell.angle_beta   90.00
_cell.angle_gamma   90.00
#
_symmetry.space_group_name_H-M   'P 1'
#
loop_
_entity.id
_entity.type
_entity.pdbx_description
1 polymer ?
#
loop_
_entity_poly.entity_id
_entity_poly.type
_entity_poly.pdbx_seq_one_letter_code
_entity_poly.pdbx_strand_id
1 'polypeptide(L)' 'MLEDVARAYLQEAANGPGLTGRLATKFGRPEPTVRDWIGTARRRGFLSPGQPGRRGAGPGPRLVDR' A
#
# COMPACT_ATOMS: atom_id res chain seq x y z
N MET A 1 11.37 3.93 2.21
CA MET A 1 10.84 2.57 2.50
C MET A 1 9.32 2.52 2.60
N LEU A 2 8.66 3.07 3.63
CA LEU A 2 7.18 3.02 3.73
C LEU A 2 6.48 3.83 2.62
N GLU A 3 7.10 4.92 2.18
CA GLU A 3 6.64 5.71 1.04
C GLU A 3 6.72 4.90 -0.27
N ASP A 4 7.82 4.18 -0.51
CA ASP A 4 7.97 3.28 -1.66
C ASP A 4 6.91 2.17 -1.67
N VAL A 5 6.62 1.59 -0.49
CA VAL A 5 5.54 0.61 -0.33
C VAL A 5 4.18 1.23 -0.64
N ALA A 6 3.91 2.47 -0.21
CA ALA A 6 2.66 3.16 -0.52
C ALA A 6 2.52 3.46 -2.02
N ARG A 7 3.58 3.95 -2.68
CA ARG A 7 3.58 4.19 -4.12
C ARG A 7 3.36 2.91 -4.92
N ALA A 8 4.09 1.85 -4.56
CA ALA A 8 3.94 0.54 -5.19
C ALA A 8 2.55 -0.05 -4.95
N TYR A 9 1.98 0.13 -3.76
CA TYR A 9 0.61 -0.26 -3.46
C TYR A 9 -0.39 0.42 -4.39
N LEU A 10 -0.27 1.73 -4.61
CA LEU A 10 -1.19 2.48 -5.47
C LEU A 10 -1.08 2.07 -6.94
N GLN A 11 0.14 1.81 -7.42
CA GLN A 11 0.37 1.28 -8.77
C GLN A 11 -0.26 -0.11 -8.95
N GLU A 12 -0.07 -1.00 -7.96
CA GLU A 12 -0.60 -2.36 -8.02
C GLU A 12 -2.09 -2.46 -7.72
N ALA A 13 -2.67 -1.48 -7.02
CA ALA A 13 -4.09 -1.49 -6.67
C ALA A 13 -5.00 -1.44 -7.91
N ALA A 14 -4.51 -0.87 -9.01
CA ALA A 14 -5.19 -0.89 -10.31
C ALA A 14 -5.12 -2.26 -11.01
N ASN A 15 -4.15 -3.11 -10.65
CA ASN A 15 -3.87 -4.39 -11.32
C ASN A 15 -4.66 -5.58 -10.73
N GLY A 16 -5.66 -5.32 -9.88
CA GLY A 16 -6.58 -6.34 -9.38
C GLY A 16 -6.02 -7.25 -8.26
N PRO A 17 -6.53 -8.48 -8.11
CA PRO A 17 -6.18 -9.37 -7.01
C PRO A 17 -4.69 -9.79 -7.04
N GLY A 18 -4.15 -10.18 -5.88
CA GLY A 18 -2.74 -10.61 -5.76
C GLY A 18 -1.74 -9.49 -5.45
N LEU A 19 -2.22 -8.28 -5.15
CA LEU A 19 -1.40 -7.11 -4.80
C LEU A 19 -0.32 -7.42 -3.75
N THR A 20 -0.67 -8.14 -2.68
CA THR A 20 0.28 -8.42 -1.60
C THR A 20 1.41 -9.34 -2.05
N GLY A 21 1.10 -10.34 -2.88
CA GLY A 21 2.10 -11.25 -3.45
C GLY A 21 3.02 -10.53 -4.44
N ARG A 22 2.49 -9.64 -5.29
CA ARG A 22 3.32 -8.83 -6.19
C ARG A 22 4.24 -7.89 -5.42
N LEU A 23 3.75 -7.25 -4.36
CA LEU A 23 4.57 -6.43 -3.48
C LEU A 23 5.62 -7.27 -2.75
N ALA A 24 5.28 -8.46 -2.28
CA ALA A 24 6.22 -9.40 -1.66
C ALA A 24 7.39 -9.74 -2.62
N THR A 25 7.07 -10.06 -3.88
CA THR A 25 8.08 -10.29 -4.93
C THR A 25 8.90 -9.03 -5.20
N LYS A 26 8.26 -7.86 -5.35
CA LYS A 26 8.93 -6.58 -5.66
C LYS A 26 9.91 -6.14 -4.57
N PHE A 27 9.56 -6.37 -3.31
CA PHE A 27 10.40 -5.99 -2.17
C PHE A 27 11.29 -7.13 -1.65
N GLY A 28 11.16 -8.35 -2.20
CA GLY A 28 11.90 -9.52 -1.74
C GLY A 28 11.60 -9.88 -0.28
N ARG A 29 10.36 -9.71 0.17
CA ARG A 29 9.94 -9.93 1.56
C ARG A 29 8.71 -10.82 1.66
N PRO A 30 8.54 -11.54 2.79
CA PRO A 30 7.33 -12.31 3.03
C PRO A 30 6.06 -11.45 2.99
N GLU A 31 4.95 -12.01 2.51
CA GLU A 31 3.65 -11.33 2.49
C GLU A 31 3.23 -10.75 3.84
N PRO A 32 3.42 -11.44 4.99
CA PRO A 32 3.05 -10.88 6.30
C PRO A 32 3.76 -9.54 6.57
N THR A 33 5.07 -9.46 6.27
CA THR A 33 5.86 -8.24 6.43
C THR A 33 5.33 -7.11 5.56
N VAL A 34 4.95 -7.41 4.31
CA VAL A 34 4.36 -6.41 3.40
C VAL A 34 3.00 -5.94 3.91
N ARG A 35 2.16 -6.83 4.45
CA ARG A 35 0.87 -6.44 5.07
C ARG A 35 1.09 -5.50 6.25
N ASP A 36 2.07 -5.77 7.11
CA ASP A 36 2.43 -4.90 8.22
C ASP A 36 2.93 -3.53 7.75
N TRP A 37 3.69 -3.50 6.66
CA TRP A 37 4.14 -2.25 6.05
C TRP A 37 2.99 -1.45 5.46
N ILE A 38 2.03 -2.09 4.77
CA ILE A 38 0.81 -1.43 4.28
C ILE A 38 0.00 -0.87 5.45
N GLY A 39 -0.20 -1.66 6.51
CA GLY A 39 -0.89 -1.21 7.72
C GLY A 39 -0.19 -0.03 8.39
N THR A 40 1.14 -0.05 8.44
CA THR A 40 1.96 1.04 8.98
C THR A 40 1.93 2.28 8.07
N ALA A 41 1.94 2.11 6.75
CA ALA A 41 1.80 3.19 5.78
C ALA A 41 0.44 3.88 5.89
N ARG A 42 -0.64 3.13 6.16
CA ARG A 42 -1.96 3.68 6.50
C ARG A 42 -1.94 4.48 7.80
N ARG A 43 -1.42 3.89 8.89
CA ARG A 43 -1.33 4.56 10.19
C ARG A 43 -0.49 5.84 10.14
N ARG A 44 0.54 5.87 9.30
CA ARG A 44 1.40 7.04 9.11
C ARG A 44 0.86 8.02 8.06
N GLY A 45 -0.30 7.78 7.46
CA GLY A 45 -0.94 8.73 6.53
C GLY A 45 -0.36 8.75 5.12
N PHE A 46 0.45 7.77 4.73
CA PHE A 46 0.92 7.59 3.35
C PHE A 46 -0.14 6.92 2.47
N LEU A 47 -0.98 6.07 3.07
CA LEU A 47 -2.15 5.48 2.44
C LEU A 47 -3.40 5.93 3.19
N SER A 48 -4.47 6.19 2.45
CA SER A 48 -5.78 6.43 3.06
C SER A 48 -6.28 5.17 3.76
N PRO A 49 -7.07 5.28 4.85
CA PRO A 49 -7.77 4.14 5.41
C PRO A 49 -8.67 3.52 4.33
N GLY A 50 -8.73 2.18 4.27
CA GLY A 50 -9.63 1.50 3.34
C GLY A 50 -11.07 1.88 3.69
N GLN A 51 -11.75 2.60 2.79
CA GLN A 51 -13.15 2.96 3.02
C GLN A 51 -14.07 1.78 2.65
N PRO A 52 -15.08 1.47 3.48
CA PRO A 52 -16.12 0.51 3.11
C PRO A 52 -16.78 0.96 1.80
N GLY A 53 -16.85 0.06 0.81
CA GLY A 53 -17.46 0.35 -0.50
C GLY A 53 -16.50 0.82 -1.60
N ARG A 54 -15.23 1.14 -1.30
CA ARG A 54 -14.19 1.37 -2.31
C ARG A 54 -13.15 0.25 -2.28
N ARG A 55 -12.98 -0.44 -3.42
CA ARG A 55 -11.90 -1.42 -3.59
C ARG A 55 -10.56 -0.67 -3.63
N GLY A 56 -9.85 -0.66 -2.51
CA GLY A 56 -8.47 -0.16 -2.39
C GLY A 56 -8.32 1.09 -1.52
N ALA A 57 -7.14 1.24 -0.91
CA ALA A 57 -6.73 2.47 -0.26
C ALA A 57 -6.21 3.47 -1.30
N GLY A 58 -6.72 4.71 -1.29
CA GLY A 58 -6.19 5.81 -2.11
C GLY A 58 -4.92 6.44 -1.53
N PRO A 59 -4.27 7.38 -2.23
CA PRO A 59 -3.13 8.12 -1.70
C PRO A 59 -3.52 8.85 -0.42
N GLY A 60 -2.68 8.79 0.61
CA GLY A 60 -2.87 9.52 1.86
C GLY A 60 -2.26 10.93 1.80
N PRO A 61 -2.61 11.83 2.74
CA PRO A 61 -2.16 13.23 2.75
C PRO A 61 -0.64 13.37 2.77
N ARG A 62 0.11 12.46 3.41
CA ARG A 62 1.59 12.50 3.41
C ARG A 62 2.24 12.11 2.08
N LEU A 63 1.46 11.58 1.13
CA LEU A 63 1.96 11.19 -0.18
C LEU A 63 1.69 12.24 -1.26
N VAL A 64 0.68 13.10 -1.06
CA VAL A 64 0.28 14.14 -2.04
C VAL A 64 0.89 15.52 -1.76
N ASP A 65 1.38 15.77 -0.55
CA ASP A 65 1.85 17.10 -0.10
C ASP A 65 3.34 17.37 -0.42
N ARG A 66 3.91 16.80 -1.49
CA ARG A 66 5.34 16.94 -1.78
C ARG A 66 5.69 17.09 -3.26
#